data_AF-A0A2D6ERN9-F1
#
_entry.id   AF-A0A2D6ERN9-F1
#
_cell.length_a   1.000
_cell.length_b   1.000
_cell.length_c   1.000
_cell.angle_alpha   90.00
_cell.angle_beta   90.00
_cell.angle_gamma   90.00
#
_symmetry.space_group_name_H-M   'P 1'
#
loop_
_entity.id
_entity.type
_entity.pdbx_description
1 polymer ?
#
loop_
_entity_poly.entity_id
_entity_poly.type
_entity_poly.pdbx_seq_one_letter_code
_entity_poly.pdbx_strand_id
1 'polypeptide(L)' 'MYTYLLEKGKITQDMISLLDKWRHTGFNVFSGPHILPRNEKSMENSARYLIRASFSLERMTYHREIGQVEYQSKE' A
#
# COMPACT_ATOMS: atom_id res chain seq x y z
N MET A 1 13.58 19.18 6.85
CA MET A 1 13.52 17.98 7.72
C MET A 1 14.78 17.11 7.64
N TYR A 2 15.47 17.00 6.49
CA TYR A 2 16.64 16.13 6.32
C TYR A 2 18.02 16.74 6.67
N THR A 3 18.08 18.03 7.04
CA THR A 3 19.32 18.81 7.21
C THR A 3 20.29 18.20 8.23
N TYR A 4 19.80 17.79 9.39
CA TYR A 4 20.63 17.19 10.45
C TYR A 4 21.33 15.90 9.99
N LEU A 5 20.65 15.05 9.22
CA LEU A 5 21.20 13.78 8.74
C LEU A 5 22.21 13.98 7.61
N LEU A 6 21.98 14.99 6.76
CA LEU A 6 22.90 15.39 5.70
C LEU A 6 24.20 15.95 6.30
N GLU A 7 24.09 16.82 7.31
CA GLU A 7 25.24 17.37 8.04
C GLU A 7 26.07 16.28 8.75
N LYS A 8 25.44 15.20 9.21
CA LYS A 8 26.12 14.04 9.81
C LYS A 8 26.64 13.03 8.78
N GLY A 9 26.49 13.30 7.48
CA GLY A 9 26.91 12.41 6.40
C GLY A 9 26.19 11.05 6.40
N LYS A 10 25.00 10.97 7.01
CA LYS A 10 24.22 9.73 7.10
C LYS A 10 23.34 9.49 5.88
N ILE A 11 23.07 10.54 5.12
CA ILE A 11 22.32 10.53 3.87
C ILE A 11 22.99 11.46 2.88
N THR A 12 22.73 11.27 1.59
CA THR A 12 23.24 12.13 0.52
C THR A 12 22.13 13.02 -0.04
N GLN A 13 22.53 14.06 -0.78
CA GLN A 13 21.59 14.93 -1.49
C GLN A 13 20.73 14.17 -2.51
N ASP A 14 21.28 13.12 -3.13
CA ASP A 14 20.57 12.26 -4.07
C ASP A 14 19.49 11.42 -3.36
N MET A 15 19.75 10.93 -2.15
CA MET A 15 18.76 10.21 -1.35
C MET A 15 17.58 11.12 -0.96
N ILE A 16 17.85 12.38 -0.59
CA ILE A 16 16.78 13.36 -0.31
C ILE A 16 15.92 13.56 -1.55
N SER A 17 16.55 13.75 -2.71
CA SER A 17 15.85 13.94 -3.99
C SER A 17 15.00 12.71 -4.38
N LEU A 18 15.43 11.50 -4.02
CA LEU A 18 14.67 10.27 -4.23
C LEU A 18 13.47 10.19 -3.29
N LEU A 19 13.66 10.49 -2.00
CA LEU A 19 12.61 10.45 -0.99
C LEU A 19 11.52 11.50 -1.24
N ASP A 20 11.89 12.70 -1.66
CA ASP A 20 10.93 13.77 -2.01
C ASP A 20 10.09 13.40 -3.24
N LYS A 21 10.64 12.60 -4.15
CA LYS A 21 9.92 12.07 -5.33
C LYS A 21 9.07 10.84 -5.00
N TRP A 22 9.23 10.24 -3.83
CA TRP A 22 8.51 9.03 -3.45
C TRP A 22 7.03 9.34 -3.26
N ARG A 23 6.19 8.98 -4.25
CA ARG A 23 4.74 9.00 -4.10
C ARG A 23 4.31 7.82 -3.25
N HIS A 24 3.85 8.08 -2.03
CA HIS A 24 3.19 7.07 -1.22
C HIS A 24 1.95 6.56 -1.97
N THR A 25 2.00 5.31 -2.43
CA THR A 25 0.91 4.69 -3.23
C THR A 25 -0.35 4.41 -2.42
N GLY A 26 -0.30 4.61 -1.10
CA GLY A 26 -1.35 4.17 -0.17
C GLY A 26 -1.37 2.65 0.03
N PHE A 27 -0.53 1.93 -0.70
CA PHE A 27 -0.48 0.47 -0.71
C PHE A 27 0.75 -0.01 0.05
N ASN A 28 0.52 -0.63 1.21
CA ASN A 28 1.58 -1.28 1.98
C ASN A 28 1.55 -2.79 1.70
N VAL A 29 2.64 -3.30 1.12
CA VAL A 29 2.87 -4.75 1.04
C VAL A 29 3.24 -5.23 2.43
N PHE A 30 2.52 -6.22 2.95
CA PHE A 30 2.86 -6.84 4.23
C PHE A 30 4.28 -7.45 4.17
N SER A 31 5.21 -6.89 4.95
CA SER A 31 6.62 -7.31 4.99
C SER A 31 6.97 -8.10 6.26
N GLY A 32 5.99 -8.73 6.89
CA GLY A 32 6.17 -9.54 8.11
C GLY A 32 6.50 -11.01 7.82
N PRO A 33 6.62 -11.84 8.86
CA PRO A 33 6.82 -13.28 8.73
C PRO A 33 5.74 -13.92 7.86
N HIS A 34 6.11 -14.97 7.13
CA HIS A 34 5.19 -15.69 6.27
C HIS A 34 3.95 -16.15 7.05
N ILE A 35 2.76 -15.82 6.52
CA ILE A 35 1.50 -16.25 7.11
C ILE A 35 1.27 -17.70 6.73
N LEU A 36 1.43 -18.61 7.69
CA LEU A 36 1.18 -20.02 7.48
C LEU A 36 -0.30 -20.30 7.17
N PRO A 37 -0.59 -21.24 6.26
CA PRO A 37 -1.95 -21.66 6.00
C PRO A 37 -2.59 -22.20 7.29
N ARG A 38 -3.89 -21.93 7.48
CA ARG A 38 -4.68 -22.35 8.64
C ARG A 38 -4.29 -21.74 9.99
N ASN A 39 -3.45 -20.69 10.02
CA ASN A 39 -3.29 -19.90 11.23
C ASN A 39 -4.57 -19.06 11.45
N GLU A 40 -5.39 -19.44 12.43
CA GLU A 40 -6.71 -18.81 12.69
C GLU A 40 -6.60 -17.29 12.85
N LYS A 41 -5.66 -16.80 13.65
CA LYS A 41 -5.49 -15.37 13.93
C LYS A 41 -5.10 -14.58 12.67
N SER A 42 -4.20 -15.11 11.85
CA SER A 42 -3.79 -14.45 10.61
C SER A 42 -4.87 -14.52 9.52
N MET A 43 -5.61 -15.64 9.45
CA MET A 43 -6.77 -15.77 8.57
C MET A 43 -7.88 -14.79 8.95
N GLU A 44 -8.20 -14.68 10.23
CA GLU A 44 -9.22 -13.75 10.73
C GLU A 44 -8.82 -12.30 10.47
N ASN A 45 -7.56 -11.93 10.74
CA ASN A 45 -7.06 -10.59 10.43
C ASN A 45 -7.15 -10.29 8.92
N SER A 46 -6.81 -11.25 8.06
CA SER A 46 -6.92 -11.11 6.60
C SER A 46 -8.38 -10.98 6.16
N ALA A 47 -9.27 -11.80 6.73
CA ALA A 47 -10.70 -11.76 6.48
C ALA A 47 -11.31 -10.42 6.92
N ARG A 48 -10.90 -9.86 8.07
CA ARG A 48 -11.35 -8.52 8.50
C ARG A 48 -10.95 -7.42 7.51
N TYR A 49 -9.78 -7.53 6.89
CA TYR A 49 -9.36 -6.61 5.81
C TYR A 49 -10.16 -6.83 4.51
N LEU A 50 -10.50 -8.07 4.16
CA LEU A 50 -11.33 -8.38 2.98
C LEU A 50 -12.79 -7.96 3.16
N ILE A 51 -13.37 -8.24 4.33
CA ILE A 51 -14.78 -7.93 4.67
C ILE A 51 -14.96 -6.42 4.83
N ARG A 52 -13.96 -5.73 5.38
CA ARG A 52 -13.88 -4.26 5.32
C ARG A 52 -13.35 -3.86 3.95
N ALA A 53 -14.07 -4.23 2.88
CA ALA A 53 -13.72 -3.83 1.53
C ALA A 53 -13.48 -2.32 1.53
N SER A 54 -12.23 -1.91 1.28
CA SER A 54 -11.84 -0.50 1.22
C SER A 54 -12.50 0.22 0.04
N PHE A 55 -13.20 -0.55 -0.79
CA PHE A 55 -13.86 -0.18 -2.01
C PHE A 55 -15.28 -0.76 -1.96
N SER A 56 -16.30 0.09 -2.10
CA SER A 56 -17.68 -0.38 -2.31
C SER A 56 -17.76 -1.10 -3.66
N LEU A 57 -18.35 -2.30 -3.66
CA LEU A 57 -18.59 -3.08 -4.87
C LEU A 57 -19.46 -2.31 -5.88
N GLU A 58 -20.40 -1.50 -5.39
CA GLU A 58 -21.27 -0.65 -6.22
C GLU A 58 -20.48 0.37 -7.06
N ARG A 59 -19.21 0.60 -6.72
CA ARG A 59 -18.34 1.61 -7.33
C ARG A 59 -17.23 0.98 -8.19
N MET A 60 -17.24 -0.33 -8.33
CA MET A 60 -16.31 -1.10 -9.16
C MET A 60 -16.99 -1.47 -10.48
N THR A 61 -16.36 -1.09 -11.60
CA THR A 61 -16.78 -1.53 -12.94
C THR A 61 -15.72 -2.45 -13.50
N TYR A 62 -16.11 -3.67 -13.90
CA TYR A 62 -15.20 -4.63 -14.53
C TYR A 62 -15.27 -4.52 -16.05
N HIS A 63 -14.14 -4.21 -16.67
CA HIS A 63 -13.93 -4.09 -18.11
C HIS A 63 -13.33 -5.40 -18.62
N ARG A 64 -14.19 -6.32 -19.06
CA ARG A 64 -13.83 -7.72 -19.36
C ARG A 64 -12.88 -7.85 -20.54
N GLU A 65 -13.04 -6.98 -21.53
CA GLU A 65 -12.26 -6.91 -22.76
C GLU A 65 -10.78 -6.62 -22.54
N ILE A 66 -10.44 -5.88 -21.48
CA ILE A 66 -9.06 -5.55 -21.11
C ILE A 66 -8.61 -6.22 -19.80
N GLY A 67 -9.52 -6.93 -19.12
CA GLY A 67 -9.24 -7.62 -17.86
C GLY A 67 -8.93 -6.67 -16.69
N GLN A 68 -9.54 -5.48 -16.68
CA GLN A 68 -9.27 -4.44 -15.68
C GLN A 68 -10.52 -4.08 -14.86
N VAL A 69 -10.30 -3.54 -13.66
CA VAL A 69 -11.36 -2.99 -12.81
C VAL A 69 -11.12 -1.50 -12.63
N GLU A 70 -12.13 -0.70 -12.90
CA GLU A 70 -12.15 0.73 -12.62
C GLU A 70 -12.89 0.99 -11.31
N TYR A 71 -12.31 1.79 -10.42
CA TYR A 71 -12.94 2.19 -9.16
C TYR A 71 -13.24 3.70 -9.14
N GLN A 72 -14.50 4.06 -8.97
CA GLN A 72 -14.91 5.46 -8.84
C GLN A 72 -14.68 5.91 -7.39
N SER A 73 -13.77 6.87 -7.15
CA SER A 73 -13.52 7.43 -5.81
C SER A 73 -14.62 8.39 -5.37
N LYS A 74 -14.83 8.54 -4.04
CA LYS A 74 -15.78 9.54 -3.52
C LYS A 74 -15.03 10.86 -3.61
N GLU A 75 -15.66 11.87 -4.20
CA GLU A 75 -15.15 13.24 -4.14
C GLU A 75 -15.07 13.72 -2.68
#